data_AF-A0A123UMP8-F1
#
_entry.id   AF-A0A123UMP8-F1
#
_cell.length_a   1.000
_cell.length_b   1.000
_cell.length_c   1.000
_cell.angle_alpha   90.00
_cell.angle_beta   90.00
_cell.angle_gamma   90.00
#
_symmetry.space_group_name_H-M   'P 1'
#
loop_
_entity.id
_entity.type
_entity.pdbx_description
1 polymer ?
#
loop_
_entity_poly.entity_id
_entity_poly.type
_entity_poly.pdbx_seq_one_letter_code
_entity_poly.pdbx_strand_id
1 'polypeptide(L)'
;MKETVKFTASMIVVLFAALGFIYMIYQAGYQTAKNEQQPVIVYQVDNAGGVMVGQITDKEIIEGRYTVTAHAYGKFLVTKEQYEAIKVGDPIPDYLKKRGS
;
A
#
# COMPACT_ATOMS: atom_id res chain seq x y z
N MET A 1 43.07 50.81 22.79
CA MET A 1 41.63 50.61 23.06
C MET A 1 40.76 50.76 21.81
N LYS A 2 40.71 51.91 21.12
CA LYS A 2 39.82 52.09 19.95
C LYS A 2 40.06 51.08 18.81
N GLU A 3 41.31 50.80 18.45
CA GLU A 3 41.65 49.83 17.40
C GLU A 3 41.33 48.39 17.81
N THR A 4 41.59 48.02 19.07
CA THR A 4 41.20 46.73 19.63
C THR A 4 39.68 46.52 19.57
N VAL A 5 38.90 47.56 19.90
CA VAL A 5 37.43 47.50 19.85
C VAL A 5 36.92 47.32 18.42
N LYS A 6 37.48 48.06 17.44
CA LYS A 6 37.12 47.90 16.02
C LYS A 6 37.46 46.51 15.48
N PHE A 7 38.63 45.98 15.84
CA PHE A 7 39.05 44.64 15.45
C PHE A 7 38.12 43.57 16.03
N THR A 8 37.78 43.65 17.32
CA THR A 8 36.86 42.70 17.97
C THR A 8 35.45 42.78 17.37
N ALA A 9 34.94 43.98 17.10
CA ALA A 9 33.64 44.16 16.46
C ALA A 9 33.60 43.55 15.05
N SER A 10 34.66 43.76 14.24
CA SER A 10 34.79 43.16 12.92
C SER A 10 34.82 41.63 12.98
N MET A 11 35.56 41.06 13.95
CA MET A 11 35.64 39.61 14.16
C MET A 11 34.27 39.00 14.51
N ILE A 12 33.48 39.70 15.33
CA ILE A 12 32.11 39.28 15.68
C ILE A 12 31.20 39.28 14.44
N VAL A 13 31.29 40.31 13.59
CA VAL A 13 30.50 40.39 12.33
C VAL A 13 30.84 39.23 11.39
N VAL A 14 32.12 38.90 11.25
CA VAL A 14 32.57 37.76 10.43
C VAL A 14 32.08 36.43 11.00
N LEU A 15 32.11 36.27 12.33
CA LEU A 15 31.58 35.08 13.01
C LEU A 15 30.08 34.90 12.79
N PHE A 16 29.29 35.97 12.91
CA PHE A 16 27.85 35.92 12.64
C PHE A 16 27.55 35.61 11.17
N ALA A 17 28.29 36.18 10.23
CA ALA A 17 28.16 35.86 8.82
C ALA A 17 28.46 34.37 8.56
N ALA A 18 29.55 33.84 9.13
CA ALA A 18 29.92 32.43 9.00
C ALA A 18 28.85 31.49 9.58
N LEU A 19 28.32 31.79 10.77
CA LEU A 19 27.21 31.03 11.37
C LEU A 19 25.94 31.09 10.51
N GLY A 20 25.63 32.25 9.92
CA GLY A 20 24.52 32.42 8.98
C GLY A 20 24.67 31.54 7.74
N PHE A 21 25.88 31.48 7.15
CA PHE A 21 26.16 30.62 6.00
C PHE A 21 26.04 29.12 6.36
N ILE A 22 26.57 28.70 7.51
CA ILE A 22 26.44 27.31 7.98
C ILE A 22 24.97 26.93 8.15
N TYR A 23 24.16 27.82 8.73
CA TYR A 23 22.73 27.60 8.91
C TYR A 23 22.00 27.48 7.57
N MET A 24 22.34 28.30 6.58
CA MET A 24 21.75 28.20 5.23
C MET A 24 22.09 26.87 4.55
N ILE A 25 23.34 26.39 4.67
CA ILE A 25 23.75 25.10 4.12
C ILE A 25 23.00 23.96 4.80
N TYR A 26 22.87 24.00 6.13
CA TYR A 26 22.10 23.00 6.89
C TYR A 26 20.64 22.95 6.45
N GLN A 27 19.99 24.11 6.29
CA GLN A 27 18.60 24.18 5.84
C GLN A 27 18.44 23.65 4.42
N ALA A 28 19.31 24.04 3.49
CA ALA A 28 19.29 23.55 2.12
C ALA A 28 19.45 22.02 2.04
N GLY A 29 20.39 21.46 2.80
CA GLY A 29 20.57 20.01 2.91
C GLY A 29 19.36 19.30 3.52
N TYR A 30 18.77 19.85 4.58
CA TYR A 30 17.59 19.28 5.23
C TYR A 30 16.37 19.24 4.29
N GLN A 31 16.10 20.33 3.57
CA GLN A 31 14.98 20.37 2.61
C GLN A 31 15.19 19.39 1.45
N THR A 32 16.44 19.20 1.00
CA THR A 32 16.77 18.25 -0.07
C THR A 32 16.51 16.81 0.39
N ALA A 33 17.02 16.43 1.57
CA ALA A 33 16.78 15.10 2.14
C ALA A 33 15.29 14.83 2.43
N LYS A 34 14.53 15.84 2.84
CA LYS A 34 13.09 15.74 3.07
C LYS A 34 12.32 15.54 1.76
N ASN A 35 12.71 16.22 0.69
CA ASN A 35 12.04 16.10 -0.62
C ASN A 35 12.42 14.80 -1.37
N GLU A 36 13.58 14.21 -1.08
CA GLU A 36 13.98 12.90 -1.62
C GLU A 36 13.24 11.72 -0.99
N GLN A 37 12.56 11.90 0.15
CA GLN A 37 11.68 10.89 0.72
C GLN A 37 10.42 10.76 -0.14
N GLN A 38 10.48 9.87 -1.13
CA GLN A 38 9.32 9.52 -1.92
C GLN A 38 8.26 8.87 -1.03
N PRO A 39 6.98 9.30 -1.11
CA PRO A 39 5.92 8.68 -0.34
C PRO A 39 5.75 7.22 -0.79
N VAL A 40 5.99 6.27 0.12
CA VAL A 40 5.66 4.87 -0.11
C VAL A 40 4.16 4.70 0.05
N ILE A 41 3.46 4.41 -1.05
CA ILE A 41 2.05 4.06 -0.99
C ILE A 41 1.95 2.59 -0.58
N VAL A 42 1.55 2.34 0.67
CA VAL A 42 1.28 0.99 1.17
C VAL A 42 -0.19 0.67 0.91
N TYR A 43 -0.44 -0.22 -0.05
CA TYR A 43 -1.76 -0.81 -0.24
C TYR A 43 -1.97 -1.89 0.81
N GLN A 44 -2.68 -1.56 1.88
CA GLN A 44 -3.12 -2.54 2.85
C GLN A 44 -4.21 -3.40 2.20
N VAL A 45 -3.93 -4.70 2.04
CA VAL A 45 -4.94 -5.68 1.65
C VAL A 45 -5.61 -6.15 2.95
N ASP A 46 -6.79 -5.63 3.24
CA ASP A 46 -7.63 -5.97 4.40
C ASP A 46 -8.31 -7.36 4.29
N ASN A 47 -8.13 -8.02 3.14
CA ASN A 47 -8.74 -9.32 2.83
C ASN A 47 -7.81 -10.52 3.09
N ALA A 48 -6.59 -10.30 3.60
CA ALA A 48 -5.67 -11.39 3.94
C ALA A 48 -6.23 -12.25 5.09
N GLY A 49 -6.56 -13.50 4.79
CA GLY A 49 -7.23 -14.42 5.73
C GLY A 49 -8.76 -14.36 5.72
N GLY A 50 -9.37 -13.56 4.83
CA GLY A 50 -10.81 -13.52 4.63
C GLY A 50 -11.37 -14.85 4.13
N VAL A 51 -12.31 -15.43 4.87
CA VAL A 51 -13.03 -16.65 4.48
C VAL A 51 -14.16 -16.26 3.53
N MET A 52 -14.36 -17.00 2.44
CA MET A 52 -15.54 -16.82 1.60
C MET A 52 -16.79 -17.25 2.38
N VAL A 53 -17.68 -16.30 2.68
CA VAL A 53 -18.93 -16.53 3.40
C VAL A 53 -20.09 -16.26 2.47
N GLY A 54 -21.00 -17.23 2.36
CA GLY A 54 -22.19 -17.10 1.53
C GLY A 54 -22.65 -18.44 0.97
N GLN A 55 -23.51 -18.35 -0.03
CA GLN A 55 -24.09 -19.48 -0.73
C GLN A 55 -23.90 -19.34 -2.23
N ILE A 56 -24.05 -20.45 -2.94
CA ILE A 56 -24.11 -20.48 -4.40
C ILE A 56 -25.43 -19.88 -4.84
N THR A 57 -25.39 -18.88 -5.70
CA THR A 57 -26.57 -18.13 -6.14
C THR A 57 -27.02 -18.48 -7.55
N ASP A 58 -26.14 -19.06 -8.36
CA ASP A 58 -26.46 -19.43 -9.74
C ASP A 58 -25.55 -20.54 -10.26
N LYS A 59 -26.01 -21.22 -11.33
CA LYS A 59 -25.30 -22.29 -12.02
C LYS A 59 -25.53 -22.18 -13.52
N GLU A 60 -24.45 -22.15 -14.29
CA GLU A 60 -24.51 -21.98 -15.74
C GLU A 60 -23.47 -22.85 -16.45
N ILE A 61 -23.79 -23.28 -17.67
CA ILE A 61 -22.83 -23.92 -18.58
C ILE A 61 -22.51 -22.92 -19.70
N ILE A 62 -21.26 -22.47 -19.77
CA ILE A 62 -20.80 -21.50 -20.75
C ILE A 62 -19.83 -22.21 -21.69
N GLU A 63 -20.16 -22.28 -22.98
CA GLU A 63 -19.31 -22.92 -24.00
C GLU A 63 -18.87 -24.35 -23.62
N GLY A 64 -19.77 -25.13 -23.01
CA GLY A 64 -19.50 -26.49 -22.56
C GLY A 64 -18.70 -26.60 -21.25
N ARG A 65 -18.43 -25.48 -20.57
CA ARG A 65 -17.73 -25.43 -19.28
C ARG A 65 -18.71 -25.21 -18.14
N TYR A 66 -18.58 -26.00 -17.08
CA TYR A 66 -19.48 -25.96 -15.93
C TYR A 66 -19.08 -24.87 -14.95
N THR A 67 -20.00 -23.97 -14.61
CA THR A 67 -19.71 -22.81 -13.75
C THR A 67 -20.74 -22.62 -12.64
N VAL A 68 -20.28 -22.20 -11.46
CA VAL A 68 -21.15 -21.84 -10.33
C VAL A 68 -20.83 -20.43 -9.86
N THR A 69 -21.85 -19.68 -9.45
CA THR A 69 -21.70 -18.28 -9.02
C THR A 69 -21.85 -18.18 -7.51
N ALA A 70 -20.88 -17.56 -6.83
CA ALA A 70 -21.03 -17.05 -5.49
C ALA A 70 -21.07 -15.51 -5.57
N HIS A 71 -22.25 -14.91 -5.37
CA HIS A 71 -22.55 -13.50 -5.71
C HIS A 71 -21.43 -12.48 -5.39
N ALA A 72 -20.90 -12.47 -4.16
CA ALA A 72 -19.86 -11.52 -3.76
C ALA A 72 -18.45 -11.84 -4.26
N TYR A 73 -18.23 -13.05 -4.77
CA TYR A 73 -16.91 -13.60 -5.13
C TYR A 73 -16.75 -13.92 -6.62
N GLY A 74 -17.85 -13.94 -7.37
CA GLY A 74 -17.86 -14.16 -8.81
C GLY A 74 -18.19 -15.61 -9.20
N LYS A 75 -17.74 -15.98 -10.41
CA LYS A 75 -18.07 -17.24 -11.08
C LYS A 75 -16.86 -18.18 -11.08
N PHE A 76 -17.08 -19.41 -10.66
CA PHE A 76 -16.06 -20.44 -10.52
C PHE A 76 -16.26 -21.51 -11.57
N LEU A 77 -15.18 -21.86 -12.25
CA LEU A 77 -15.12 -23.05 -13.10
C LEU A 77 -15.00 -24.28 -12.21
N VAL A 78 -15.83 -25.27 -12.44
CA VAL A 78 -15.85 -26.53 -11.69
C VAL A 78 -15.89 -27.72 -12.65
N THR A 79 -15.59 -28.92 -12.15
CA THR A 79 -15.82 -30.14 -12.93
C THR A 79 -17.32 -30.41 -13.10
N LYS A 80 -17.67 -31.29 -14.03
CA LYS A 80 -19.06 -31.71 -14.23
C LYS A 80 -19.65 -32.32 -12.95
N GLU A 81 -18.87 -33.18 -12.29
CA GLU A 81 -19.29 -33.88 -11.07
C GLU A 81 -19.53 -32.89 -9.93
N GLN A 82 -18.64 -31.90 -9.77
CA GLN A 82 -18.81 -30.82 -8.80
C GLN A 82 -20.04 -29.97 -9.12
N TYR A 83 -20.23 -29.62 -10.40
CA TYR A 83 -21.42 -28.90 -10.84
C TYR A 83 -22.69 -29.66 -10.50
N GLU A 84 -22.78 -30.95 -10.81
CA GLU A 84 -23.97 -31.76 -10.51
C GLU A 84 -24.21 -31.91 -9.01
N ALA A 85 -23.16 -31.97 -8.19
CA ALA A 85 -23.26 -32.08 -6.74
C ALA A 85 -23.74 -30.79 -6.04
N ILE A 86 -23.37 -29.62 -6.55
CA ILE A 86 -23.70 -28.32 -5.97
C ILE A 86 -25.12 -27.87 -6.35
N LYS A 87 -25.90 -27.34 -5.42
CA LYS A 87 -27.21 -26.71 -5.67
C LYS A 87 -27.17 -25.22 -5.37
N VAL A 88 -28.06 -24.47 -6.02
CA VAL A 88 -28.30 -23.06 -5.67
C VAL A 88 -28.89 -23.02 -4.26
N GLY A 89 -28.32 -22.18 -3.40
CA GLY A 89 -28.60 -22.10 -1.96
C GLY A 89 -27.62 -22.89 -1.08
N ASP A 90 -26.77 -23.75 -1.67
CA ASP A 90 -25.77 -24.47 -0.88
C ASP A 90 -24.67 -23.51 -0.38
N PRO A 91 -24.11 -23.75 0.82
CA PRO A 91 -22.95 -22.98 1.28
C PRO A 91 -21.79 -23.14 0.30
N ILE A 92 -20.94 -22.10 0.20
CA ILE A 92 -19.75 -22.16 -0.66
C ILE A 92 -18.87 -23.35 -0.23
N PRO A 93 -18.58 -24.31 -1.12
CA PRO A 93 -17.75 -25.47 -0.80
C PRO A 93 -16.31 -25.08 -0.45
N ASP A 94 -15.68 -25.79 0.49
CA ASP A 94 -14.35 -25.44 1.01
C ASP A 94 -13.24 -25.45 -0.05
N TYR A 95 -13.36 -26.28 -1.08
CA TYR A 95 -12.41 -26.31 -2.20
C TYR A 95 -12.49 -25.05 -3.08
N LEU A 96 -13.60 -24.30 -3.06
CA LEU A 96 -13.70 -22.99 -3.70
C LEU A 96 -13.19 -21.84 -2.81
N LYS A 97 -13.11 -22.05 -1.49
CA LYS A 97 -12.63 -21.04 -0.53
C LYS A 97 -11.10 -20.92 -0.51
N LYS A 98 -10.39 -21.96 -0.94
CA LYS A 98 -8.92 -21.97 -0.94
C LYS A 98 -8.41 -21.22 -2.18
N ARG A 99 -7.56 -20.22 -1.96
CA ARG A 99 -6.72 -19.66 -3.04
C ARG A 99 -5.60 -20.67 -3.33
N GLY A 100 -5.22 -20.81 -4.61
CA GLY A 100 -4.18 -21.75 -5.04
C GLY A 100 -2.92 -21.68 -4.17
N SER A 101 -2.33 -22.85 -3.86
CA SER A 101 -1.10 -22.95 -3.09
C SER A 101 0.09 -22.37 -3.83
#